data_AF-A0A433Q7C1-F1
#
_entry.id   AF-A0A433Q7C1-F1
#
_cell.length_a   1.000
_cell.length_b   1.000
_cell.length_c   1.000
_cell.angle_alpha   90.00
_cell.angle_beta   90.00
_cell.angle_gamma   90.00
#
_symmetry.space_group_name_H-M   'P 1'
#
loop_
_entity.id
_entity.type
_entity.pdbx_description
1 polymer ?
#
loop_
_entity_poly.entity_id
_entity_poly.type
_entity_poly.pdbx_seq_one_letter_code
_entity_poly.pdbx_strand_id
1 'polypeptide(L)'
;MTNSTTLPLYWDLASVDPQVRENAANSLITSLANFQNAHKMTVKDKWDDLLEWDDSEKRLDALSAPDVSYALRRLIRGLPSSRQGARQGFSLALTELLATMDFVTVKLVADLLFKFTARTPGMKGEEEREMLFGRIFGFMCIVDSGILKRSTTAEDDIRRIVDSLVEMAGAKSYLTECCYHVMMSMLPHVSAPFDGA
;
A
#
# COMPACT_ATOMS: atom_id res chain seq x y z
N MET A 1 -1.00 -0.29 22.44
CA MET A 1 -1.95 -1.43 22.52
C MET A 1 -2.94 -1.22 21.39
N THR A 2 -3.01 -2.11 20.41
CA THR A 2 -4.00 -2.06 19.32
C THR A 2 -5.40 -2.29 19.89
N ASN A 3 -6.40 -1.53 19.45
CA ASN A 3 -7.78 -1.76 19.86
C ASN A 3 -8.23 -3.14 19.36
N SER A 4 -8.70 -3.99 20.27
CA SER A 4 -9.12 -5.38 20.01
C SER A 4 -10.22 -5.52 18.95
N THR A 5 -10.92 -4.42 18.63
CA THR A 5 -12.12 -4.41 17.80
C THR A 5 -11.89 -4.65 16.31
N THR A 6 -10.72 -4.29 15.75
CA THR A 6 -10.46 -4.44 14.30
C THR A 6 -9.71 -5.73 13.93
N LEU A 7 -9.13 -6.42 14.92
CA LEU A 7 -8.35 -7.65 14.69
C LEU A 7 -9.15 -8.76 13.99
N PRO A 8 -10.44 -9.02 14.33
CA PRO A 8 -11.24 -10.03 13.64
C PRO A 8 -11.36 -9.78 12.13
N LEU A 9 -11.48 -8.51 11.71
CA LEU A 9 -11.72 -8.12 10.32
C LEU A 9 -10.60 -8.56 9.38
N TYR A 10 -9.35 -8.65 9.85
CA TYR A 10 -8.24 -9.12 9.02
C TYR A 10 -8.35 -10.60 8.64
N TRP A 11 -9.07 -11.41 9.43
CA TRP A 11 -9.35 -12.80 9.06
C TRP A 11 -10.38 -12.84 7.93
N ASP A 12 -11.40 -12.00 8.02
CA ASP A 12 -12.48 -11.91 7.04
C ASP A 12 -12.01 -11.33 5.69
N LEU A 13 -10.95 -10.51 5.69
CA LEU A 13 -10.26 -10.10 4.44
C LEU A 13 -9.71 -11.30 3.64
N ALA A 14 -9.45 -12.43 4.29
CA ALA A 14 -9.01 -13.67 3.64
C ALA A 14 -10.16 -14.67 3.40
N SER A 15 -11.41 -14.24 3.54
CA SER A 15 -12.56 -15.06 3.19
C SER A 15 -12.60 -15.36 1.70
N VAL A 16 -13.06 -16.56 1.32
CA VAL A 16 -13.33 -16.90 -0.08
C VAL A 16 -14.58 -16.20 -0.62
N ASP A 17 -15.48 -15.79 0.26
CA ASP A 17 -16.69 -15.04 -0.07
C ASP A 17 -16.37 -13.56 -0.34
N PRO A 18 -16.62 -13.05 -1.57
CA PRO A 18 -16.41 -11.64 -1.90
C PRO A 18 -17.16 -10.65 -1.01
N GLN A 19 -18.40 -10.95 -0.63
CA GLN A 19 -19.22 -10.04 0.18
C GLN A 19 -18.66 -9.90 1.59
N VAL A 20 -18.18 -11.02 2.16
CA VAL A 20 -17.51 -11.01 3.46
C VAL A 20 -16.25 -10.15 3.41
N ARG A 21 -15.43 -10.27 2.35
CA ARG A 21 -14.23 -9.44 2.19
C ARG A 21 -14.55 -7.95 2.07
N GLU A 22 -15.55 -7.61 1.26
CA GLU A 22 -15.98 -6.21 1.07
C GLU A 22 -16.49 -5.60 2.37
N ASN A 23 -17.36 -6.31 3.10
CA ASN A 23 -17.90 -5.84 4.37
C ASN A 23 -16.79 -5.67 5.43
N ALA A 24 -15.82 -6.60 5.46
CA ALA A 24 -14.68 -6.52 6.35
C ALA A 24 -13.75 -5.35 6.02
N ALA A 25 -13.47 -5.10 4.74
CA ALA A 25 -12.71 -3.96 4.28
C ALA A 25 -13.39 -2.64 4.66
N ASN A 26 -14.69 -2.48 4.36
CA ASN A 26 -15.45 -1.28 4.70
C ASN A 26 -15.47 -1.03 6.22
N SER A 27 -15.76 -2.06 7.01
CA SER A 27 -15.79 -1.95 8.47
C SER A 27 -14.42 -1.57 9.04
N LEU A 28 -13.34 -2.15 8.48
CA LEU A 28 -11.97 -1.86 8.88
C LEU A 28 -11.63 -0.39 8.60
N ILE A 29 -11.89 0.10 7.38
CA ILE A 29 -11.59 1.47 6.98
C ILE A 29 -12.41 2.48 7.77
N THR A 30 -13.69 2.20 8.01
CA THR A 30 -14.56 3.05 8.83
C THR A 30 -14.03 3.17 10.27
N SER A 31 -13.66 2.06 10.91
CA SER A 31 -13.04 2.09 12.24
C SER A 31 -11.72 2.86 12.24
N LEU A 32 -10.85 2.61 11.26
CA LEU A 32 -9.53 3.25 11.18
C LEU A 32 -9.64 4.77 10.93
N ALA A 33 -10.57 5.21 10.09
CA ALA A 33 -10.84 6.63 9.87
C ALA A 33 -11.30 7.34 11.16
N ASN A 34 -12.17 6.69 11.94
CA ASN A 34 -12.61 7.21 13.24
C ASN A 34 -11.44 7.33 14.24
N PHE A 35 -10.60 6.30 14.32
CA PHE A 35 -9.41 6.33 15.18
C PHE A 35 -8.43 7.42 14.73
N GLN A 36 -8.23 7.57 13.42
CA GLN A 36 -7.34 8.60 12.87
C GLN A 36 -7.86 10.01 13.16
N ASN A 37 -9.16 10.25 12.99
CA ASN A 37 -9.76 11.56 13.26
C ASN A 37 -9.61 11.93 14.74
N ALA A 38 -9.85 10.99 15.65
CA ALA A 38 -9.63 11.21 17.08
C ALA A 38 -8.15 11.52 17.38
N HIS A 39 -7.20 10.76 16.80
CA HIS A 39 -5.77 10.99 16.98
C HIS A 39 -5.31 12.33 16.40
N LYS A 40 -5.78 12.71 15.21
CA LYS A 40 -5.45 14.01 14.59
C LYS A 40 -5.81 15.19 15.49
N MET A 41 -6.86 15.08 16.30
CA MET A 41 -7.22 16.11 17.27
C MET A 41 -6.24 16.19 18.45
N THR A 42 -5.64 15.08 18.88
CA THR A 42 -4.67 15.07 20.00
C THR A 42 -3.30 15.60 19.60
N VAL A 43 -2.93 15.47 18.33
CA VAL A 43 -1.65 15.96 17.79
C VAL A 43 -1.79 17.23 16.94
N LYS A 44 -2.95 17.87 16.95
CA LYS A 44 -3.29 19.01 16.07
C LYS A 44 -2.22 20.09 16.05
N ASP A 45 -1.74 20.51 17.22
CA ASP A 45 -0.77 21.60 17.37
C ASP A 45 0.63 21.26 16.82
N LYS A 46 0.89 19.97 16.56
CA LYS A 46 2.16 19.48 16.02
C LYS A 46 2.01 18.90 14.61
N TRP A 47 0.80 18.89 14.05
CA TRP A 47 0.51 18.17 12.81
C TRP A 47 1.36 18.65 11.65
N ASP A 48 1.45 19.97 11.47
CA ASP A 48 2.23 20.58 10.38
C ASP A 48 3.73 20.33 10.60
N ASP A 49 4.24 20.50 11.82
CA ASP A 49 5.64 20.18 12.16
C ASP A 49 5.98 18.70 11.89
N LEU A 50 5.05 17.78 12.13
CA LEU A 50 5.21 16.36 11.87
C LEU A 50 5.21 16.03 10.37
N LEU A 51 4.47 16.79 9.55
CA LEU A 51 4.47 16.60 8.09
C LEU A 51 5.83 16.97 7.48
N GLU A 52 6.53 17.94 8.06
CA GLU A 52 7.88 18.36 7.66
C GLU A 52 8.99 17.36 8.08
N TRP A 53 8.67 16.34 8.87
CA TRP A 53 9.64 15.29 9.20
C TRP A 53 9.99 14.46 7.96
N ASP A 54 11.18 13.84 7.97
CA ASP A 54 11.58 12.87 6.96
C ASP A 54 10.53 11.75 6.82
N ASP A 55 10.25 11.41 5.56
CA ASP A 55 9.21 10.47 5.20
C ASP A 55 9.61 9.03 5.51
N SER A 56 9.37 8.69 6.77
CA SER A 56 9.88 7.51 7.45
C SER A 56 8.79 6.83 8.29
N GLU A 57 9.06 5.59 8.72
CA GLU A 57 8.16 4.87 9.64
C GLU A 57 7.96 5.62 10.96
N LYS A 58 8.94 6.40 11.42
CA LYS A 58 8.82 7.22 12.63
C LYS A 58 7.81 8.35 12.45
N ARG A 59 7.83 9.01 11.28
CA ARG A 59 6.83 10.03 10.92
C ARG A 59 5.44 9.42 10.84
N LEU A 60 5.32 8.26 10.18
CA LEU A 60 4.06 7.50 10.13
C LEU A 60 3.51 7.26 11.54
N ASP A 61 4.30 6.71 12.46
CA ASP A 61 3.83 6.38 13.80
C ASP A 61 3.47 7.61 14.65
N ALA A 62 4.04 8.78 14.35
CA ALA A 62 3.68 10.03 15.02
C ALA A 62 2.36 10.63 14.47
N LEU A 63 2.17 10.62 13.15
CA LEU A 63 0.98 11.16 12.47
C LEU A 63 -0.25 10.26 12.59
N SER A 64 -0.05 8.95 12.75
CA SER A 64 -1.15 7.99 12.69
C SER A 64 -1.57 7.47 14.06
N ALA A 65 -2.87 7.21 14.20
CA ALA A 65 -3.35 6.39 15.30
C ALA A 65 -2.62 5.02 15.28
N PRO A 66 -2.31 4.41 16.43
CA PRO A 66 -1.57 3.15 16.48
C PRO A 66 -2.19 2.04 15.61
N ASP A 67 -3.51 1.98 15.55
CA ASP A 67 -4.25 1.02 14.72
C ASP A 67 -4.08 1.26 13.22
N VAL A 68 -3.95 2.52 12.78
CA VAL A 68 -3.73 2.89 11.37
C VAL A 68 -2.32 2.53 10.93
N SER A 69 -1.32 2.88 11.74
CA SER A 69 0.08 2.53 11.49
C SER A 69 0.30 1.01 11.47
N TYR A 70 -0.41 0.30 12.35
CA TYR A 70 -0.46 -1.15 12.35
C TYR A 70 -1.15 -1.72 11.10
N ALA A 71 -2.32 -1.17 10.73
CA ALA A 71 -3.10 -1.62 9.58
C ALA A 71 -2.30 -1.51 8.29
N LEU A 72 -1.66 -0.37 8.03
CA LEU A 72 -0.84 -0.16 6.83
C LEU A 72 0.22 -1.26 6.68
N ARG A 73 0.98 -1.53 7.75
CA ARG A 73 2.03 -2.56 7.73
C ARG A 73 1.44 -3.97 7.64
N ARG A 74 0.32 -4.25 8.30
CA ARG A 74 -0.34 -5.57 8.25
C ARG A 74 -0.93 -5.86 6.87
N LEU A 75 -1.52 -4.86 6.23
CA LEU A 75 -2.10 -4.97 4.90
C LEU A 75 -1.01 -5.27 3.86
N ILE A 76 0.09 -4.51 3.88
CA ILE A 76 1.23 -4.74 2.96
C ILE A 76 1.84 -6.13 3.16
N ARG A 77 2.03 -6.58 4.41
CA ARG A 77 2.54 -7.94 4.69
C ARG A 77 1.61 -9.06 4.26
N GLY A 78 0.32 -8.78 4.09
CA GLY A 78 -0.65 -9.77 3.62
C GLY A 78 -0.72 -9.92 2.10
N LEU A 79 -0.17 -8.98 1.33
CA LEU A 79 -0.20 -9.01 -0.14
C LEU A 79 0.46 -10.26 -0.75
N PRO A 80 1.59 -10.79 -0.21
CA PRO A 80 2.17 -12.03 -0.70
C PRO A 80 1.38 -13.30 -0.34
N SER A 81 0.33 -13.22 0.49
CA SER A 81 -0.33 -14.40 1.04
C SER A 81 -0.83 -15.37 -0.04
N SER A 82 -0.62 -16.67 0.20
CA SER A 82 -1.14 -17.77 -0.61
C SER A 82 -2.58 -18.18 -0.26
N ARG A 83 -3.14 -17.65 0.83
CA ARG A 83 -4.51 -17.95 1.24
C ARG A 83 -5.49 -17.42 0.20
N GLN A 84 -6.42 -18.28 -0.21
CA GLN A 84 -7.45 -17.92 -1.18
C GLN A 84 -8.25 -16.69 -0.70
N GLY A 85 -8.47 -15.71 -1.58
CA GLY A 85 -9.20 -14.48 -1.26
C GLY A 85 -8.37 -13.41 -0.52
N ALA A 86 -7.28 -13.78 0.16
CA ALA A 86 -6.47 -12.85 0.94
C ALA A 86 -5.89 -11.73 0.08
N ARG A 87 -5.33 -12.06 -1.10
CA ARG A 87 -4.76 -11.04 -1.98
C ARG A 87 -5.79 -9.98 -2.38
N GLN A 88 -7.02 -10.41 -2.70
CA GLN A 88 -8.11 -9.51 -3.08
C GLN A 88 -8.54 -8.63 -1.89
N GLY A 89 -8.82 -9.22 -0.73
CA GLY A 89 -9.30 -8.45 0.43
C GLY A 89 -8.24 -7.52 1.01
N PHE A 90 -6.99 -7.97 1.10
CA PHE A 90 -5.89 -7.12 1.58
C PHE A 90 -5.56 -5.99 0.60
N SER A 91 -5.61 -6.25 -0.72
CA SER A 91 -5.40 -5.19 -1.73
C SER A 91 -6.54 -4.16 -1.71
N LEU A 92 -7.80 -4.61 -1.60
CA LEU A 92 -8.95 -3.71 -1.47
C LEU A 92 -8.82 -2.82 -0.23
N ALA A 93 -8.59 -3.42 0.94
CA ALA A 93 -8.44 -2.66 2.18
C ALA A 93 -7.20 -1.74 2.14
N LEU A 94 -6.08 -2.15 1.54
CA LEU A 94 -4.93 -1.27 1.38
C LEU A 94 -5.26 -0.08 0.47
N THR A 95 -5.89 -0.31 -0.67
CA THR A 95 -6.29 0.73 -1.64
C THR A 95 -7.16 1.78 -0.97
N GLU A 96 -8.20 1.35 -0.25
CA GLU A 96 -9.10 2.25 0.48
C GLU A 96 -8.40 3.00 1.62
N LEU A 97 -7.49 2.32 2.35
CA LEU A 97 -6.70 2.97 3.40
C LEU A 97 -5.82 4.08 2.82
N LEU A 98 -5.14 3.82 1.70
CA LEU A 98 -4.30 4.81 1.02
C LEU A 98 -5.13 5.99 0.51
N ALA A 99 -6.30 5.73 -0.07
CA ALA A 99 -7.21 6.77 -0.53
C ALA A 99 -7.72 7.65 0.65
N THR A 100 -7.97 7.04 1.81
CA THR A 100 -8.51 7.72 3.00
C THR A 100 -7.45 8.53 3.77
N MET A 101 -6.21 8.04 3.88
CA MET A 101 -5.15 8.65 4.68
C MET A 101 -4.30 9.59 3.83
N ASP A 102 -4.62 10.89 3.85
CA ASP A 102 -4.00 11.94 3.03
C ASP A 102 -2.48 12.13 3.28
N PHE A 103 -2.04 11.90 4.52
CA PHE A 103 -0.65 12.04 4.94
C PHE A 103 0.25 10.85 4.57
N VAL A 104 -0.32 9.76 4.04
CA VAL A 104 0.46 8.62 3.54
C VAL A 104 0.94 8.89 2.11
N THR A 105 2.24 8.76 1.88
CA THR A 105 2.91 9.09 0.61
C THR A 105 3.22 7.84 -0.20
N VAL A 106 3.46 8.02 -1.50
CA VAL A 106 3.93 6.94 -2.38
C VAL A 106 5.29 6.41 -1.91
N LYS A 107 6.22 7.31 -1.57
CA LYS A 107 7.55 6.95 -1.07
C LYS A 107 7.49 6.00 0.12
N LEU A 108 6.73 6.33 1.17
CA LEU A 108 6.60 5.51 2.37
C LEU A 108 6.03 4.12 2.07
N VAL A 109 4.97 4.06 1.26
CA VAL A 109 4.33 2.79 0.89
C VAL A 109 5.30 1.93 0.07
N ALA A 110 6.01 2.54 -0.88
CA ALA A 110 7.03 1.86 -1.67
C ALA A 110 8.15 1.33 -0.76
N ASP A 111 8.68 2.13 0.16
CA ASP A 111 9.71 1.71 1.13
C ASP A 111 9.26 0.49 1.95
N LEU A 112 8.04 0.53 2.50
CA LEU A 112 7.46 -0.60 3.23
C LEU A 112 7.25 -1.82 2.34
N LEU A 113 6.81 -1.62 1.10
CA LEU A 113 6.59 -2.68 0.13
C LEU A 113 7.89 -3.37 -0.25
N PHE A 114 8.93 -2.62 -0.59
CA PHE A 114 10.27 -3.16 -0.87
C PHE A 114 10.82 -3.92 0.34
N LYS A 115 10.64 -3.39 1.55
CA LYS A 115 11.05 -4.03 2.80
C LYS A 115 10.34 -5.37 3.04
N PHE A 116 9.02 -5.41 2.91
CA PHE A 116 8.23 -6.61 3.23
C PHE A 116 8.16 -7.63 2.08
N THR A 117 8.61 -7.26 0.89
CA THR A 117 8.72 -8.16 -0.28
C THR A 117 10.17 -8.37 -0.70
N ALA A 118 11.14 -8.08 0.17
CA ALA A 118 12.55 -8.24 -0.13
C ALA A 118 12.88 -9.72 -0.39
N ARG A 119 13.60 -9.99 -1.49
CA ARG A 119 14.12 -11.34 -1.77
C ARG A 119 15.27 -11.62 -0.80
N THR A 120 15.16 -12.68 0.00
CA THR A 120 16.25 -13.14 0.85
C THR A 120 17.03 -14.27 0.18
N PRO A 121 18.36 -14.39 0.41
CA PRO A 121 19.14 -15.51 -0.09
C PRO A 121 18.58 -16.83 0.47
N GLY A 122 17.90 -17.60 -0.38
CA GLY A 122 17.24 -18.85 0.01
C GLY A 122 15.81 -18.98 -0.51
N MET A 123 15.13 -17.87 -0.80
CA MET A 123 13.79 -17.90 -1.39
C MET A 123 13.85 -18.51 -2.78
N LYS A 124 13.03 -19.54 -3.02
CA LYS A 124 12.95 -20.25 -4.30
C LYS A 124 11.52 -20.66 -4.59
N GLY A 125 11.22 -20.79 -5.88
CA GLY A 125 9.95 -21.34 -6.35
C GLY A 125 8.76 -20.49 -5.93
N GLU A 126 7.83 -21.09 -5.19
CA GLU A 126 6.55 -20.48 -4.82
C GLU A 126 6.70 -19.27 -3.89
N GLU A 127 7.63 -19.33 -2.94
CA GLU A 127 7.85 -18.23 -1.99
C GLU A 127 8.40 -16.97 -2.68
N GLU A 128 9.36 -17.13 -3.60
CA GLU A 128 9.87 -16.02 -4.42
C GLU A 128 8.74 -15.42 -5.26
N ARG A 129 7.94 -16.29 -5.89
CA ARG A 129 6.80 -15.90 -6.72
C ARG A 129 5.77 -15.10 -5.92
N GLU A 130 5.46 -15.54 -4.70
CA GLU A 130 4.52 -14.86 -3.79
C GLU A 130 4.99 -13.46 -3.43
N MET A 131 6.28 -13.26 -3.12
CA MET A 131 6.82 -11.92 -2.85
C MET A 131 6.76 -11.01 -4.07
N LEU A 132 7.08 -11.53 -5.24
CA LEU A 132 7.02 -10.76 -6.50
C LEU A 132 5.59 -10.34 -6.82
N PHE A 133 4.61 -11.24 -6.70
CA PHE A 133 3.20 -10.86 -6.86
C PHE A 133 2.73 -9.91 -5.78
N GLY A 134 3.13 -10.11 -4.52
CA GLY A 134 2.82 -9.18 -3.43
C GLY A 134 3.30 -7.76 -3.72
N ARG A 135 4.47 -7.63 -4.35
CA ARG A 135 5.00 -6.33 -4.82
C ARG A 135 4.15 -5.74 -5.96
N ILE A 136 3.78 -6.53 -6.96
CA ILE A 136 2.88 -6.06 -8.05
C ILE A 136 1.54 -5.57 -7.48
N PHE A 137 0.92 -6.34 -6.57
CA PHE A 137 -0.34 -5.93 -5.93
C PHE A 137 -0.18 -4.63 -5.14
N GLY A 138 0.94 -4.45 -4.44
CA GLY A 138 1.22 -3.21 -3.72
C GLY A 138 1.34 -2.00 -4.65
N PHE A 139 2.00 -2.15 -5.80
CA PHE A 139 2.04 -1.10 -6.81
C PHE A 139 0.65 -0.83 -7.41
N MET A 140 -0.16 -1.86 -7.66
CA MET A 140 -1.54 -1.67 -8.12
C MET A 140 -2.37 -0.88 -7.09
N CYS A 141 -2.24 -1.17 -5.79
CA CYS A 141 -2.92 -0.41 -4.74
C CYS A 141 -2.50 1.08 -4.73
N ILE A 142 -1.24 1.39 -5.02
CA ILE A 142 -0.75 2.78 -5.15
C ILE A 142 -1.42 3.49 -6.34
N VAL A 143 -1.59 2.79 -7.47
CA VAL A 143 -2.26 3.35 -8.66
C VAL A 143 -3.74 3.57 -8.39
N ASP A 144 -4.44 2.52 -7.95
CA ASP A 144 -5.90 2.49 -7.80
C ASP A 144 -6.39 3.43 -6.70
N SER A 145 -5.59 3.64 -5.65
CA SER A 145 -5.92 4.59 -4.58
C SER A 145 -5.80 6.06 -5.01
N GLY A 146 -5.24 6.32 -6.19
CA GLY A 146 -5.06 7.66 -6.74
C GLY A 146 -3.96 8.48 -6.08
N ILE A 147 -3.19 7.91 -5.15
CA ILE A 147 -2.18 8.67 -4.39
C ILE A 147 -1.04 9.19 -5.26
N LEU A 148 -0.81 8.61 -6.45
CA LEU A 148 0.12 9.12 -7.46
C LEU A 148 -0.16 10.57 -7.89
N LYS A 149 -1.42 11.02 -7.80
CA LYS A 149 -1.82 12.39 -8.19
C LYS A 149 -1.57 13.42 -7.08
N ARG A 150 -1.14 13.00 -5.90
CA ARG A 150 -0.89 13.91 -4.77
C ARG A 150 0.36 14.73 -5.02
N SER A 151 0.35 15.98 -4.56
CA SER A 151 1.52 16.89 -4.62
C SER A 151 2.74 16.39 -3.84
N THR A 152 2.54 15.40 -2.96
CA THR A 152 3.62 14.73 -2.21
C THR A 152 4.34 13.64 -3.01
N THR A 153 3.84 13.27 -4.20
CA THR A 153 4.48 12.26 -5.05
C THR A 153 5.59 12.90 -5.89
N ALA A 154 6.82 12.44 -5.72
CA ALA A 154 7.95 12.89 -6.50
C ALA A 154 8.14 12.05 -7.77
N GLU A 155 8.83 12.61 -8.77
CA GLU A 155 9.20 11.87 -9.99
C GLU A 155 10.05 10.62 -9.68
N ASP A 156 10.93 10.72 -8.68
CA ASP A 156 11.77 9.60 -8.24
C ASP A 156 10.95 8.45 -7.62
N ASP A 157 9.81 8.74 -7.00
CA ASP A 157 8.90 7.70 -6.50
C ASP A 157 8.30 6.91 -7.66
N ILE A 158 7.87 7.61 -8.71
CA ILE A 158 7.30 7.02 -9.93
C ILE A 158 8.37 6.21 -10.66
N ARG A 159 9.55 6.79 -10.88
CA ARG A 159 10.71 6.14 -11.52
C ARG A 159 11.06 4.85 -10.81
N ARG A 160 11.14 4.87 -9.47
CA ARG A 160 11.46 3.68 -8.67
C ARG A 160 10.44 2.55 -8.82
N ILE A 161 9.15 2.87 -8.93
CA ILE A 161 8.09 1.87 -9.20
C ILE A 161 8.27 1.29 -10.61
N VAL A 162 8.45 2.14 -11.62
CA VAL A 162 8.64 1.73 -13.01
C VAL A 162 9.90 0.85 -13.17
N ASP A 163 11.03 1.26 -12.61
CA ASP A 163 12.29 0.49 -12.66
C ASP A 163 12.10 -0.91 -12.06
N SER A 164 11.41 -1.02 -10.92
CA SER A 164 11.11 -2.32 -10.32
C SER A 164 10.18 -3.17 -11.19
N LEU A 165 9.19 -2.57 -11.85
CA LEU A 165 8.27 -3.28 -12.76
C LEU A 165 9.02 -3.79 -14.00
N VAL A 166 9.92 -2.98 -14.57
CA VAL A 166 10.77 -3.35 -15.71
C VAL A 166 11.73 -4.48 -15.33
N GLU A 167 12.43 -4.40 -14.18
CA GLU A 167 13.31 -5.47 -13.69
C GLU A 167 12.52 -6.78 -13.57
N MET A 168 11.35 -6.75 -12.94
CA MET A 168 10.53 -7.93 -12.72
C MET A 168 9.98 -8.52 -14.03
N ALA A 169 9.56 -7.67 -14.96
CA ALA A 169 9.06 -8.08 -16.26
C ALA A 169 10.13 -8.78 -17.10
N GLY A 170 11.39 -8.32 -17.02
CA GLY A 170 12.53 -8.93 -17.70
C GLY A 170 13.06 -10.19 -16.99
N ALA A 171 12.90 -10.29 -15.67
CA ALA A 171 13.43 -11.40 -14.89
C ALA A 171 12.57 -12.68 -14.97
N LYS A 172 11.24 -12.57 -15.05
CA LYS A 172 10.32 -13.72 -15.03
C LYS A 172 9.16 -13.50 -16.02
N SER A 173 9.04 -14.36 -17.03
CA SER A 173 8.02 -14.24 -18.09
C SER A 173 6.58 -14.25 -17.58
N TYR A 174 6.29 -14.95 -16.47
CA TYR A 174 4.95 -14.99 -15.89
C TYR A 174 4.53 -13.70 -15.17
N LEU A 175 5.46 -12.75 -14.96
CA LEU A 175 5.16 -11.44 -14.38
C LEU A 175 4.99 -10.36 -15.45
N THR A 176 5.49 -10.60 -16.66
CA THR A 176 5.63 -9.60 -17.72
C THR A 176 4.33 -8.88 -18.02
N GLU A 177 3.24 -9.61 -18.28
CA GLU A 177 1.93 -9.02 -18.57
C GLU A 177 1.39 -8.19 -17.40
N CYS A 178 1.48 -8.71 -16.17
CA CYS A 178 1.03 -7.99 -14.98
C CYS A 178 1.84 -6.71 -14.74
N CYS A 179 3.17 -6.75 -14.95
CA CYS A 179 4.01 -5.56 -14.82
C CYS A 179 3.63 -4.49 -15.84
N TYR A 180 3.45 -4.86 -17.11
CA TYR A 180 3.03 -3.93 -18.14
C TYR A 180 1.63 -3.36 -17.89
N HIS A 181 0.71 -4.18 -17.37
CA HIS A 181 -0.62 -3.70 -16.98
C HIS A 181 -0.53 -2.59 -15.93
N VAL A 182 0.23 -2.79 -14.85
CA VAL A 182 0.42 -1.75 -13.82
C VAL A 182 1.03 -0.49 -14.41
N MET A 183 2.08 -0.61 -15.23
CA MET A 183 2.71 0.55 -15.89
C MET A 183 1.73 1.31 -16.79
N MET A 184 0.89 0.62 -17.56
CA MET A 184 -0.14 1.28 -18.38
C MET A 184 -1.18 1.99 -17.51
N SER A 185 -1.59 1.39 -16.40
CA SER A 185 -2.52 1.99 -15.43
C SER A 185 -1.93 3.21 -14.72
N MET A 186 -0.61 3.33 -14.61
CA MET A 186 0.05 4.53 -14.08
C MET A 186 -0.03 5.72 -15.04
N LEU A 187 -0.05 5.51 -16.37
CA LEU A 187 0.08 6.58 -17.37
C LEU A 187 -0.93 7.73 -17.20
N PRO A 188 -2.24 7.51 -16.93
CA PRO A 188 -3.19 8.59 -16.71
C PRO A 188 -2.94 9.43 -15.44
N HIS A 189 -2.06 8.96 -14.56
CA HIS A 189 -1.79 9.57 -13.25
C HIS A 189 -0.47 10.33 -13.22
N VAL A 190 0.45 10.01 -14.13
CA VAL A 190 1.72 10.72 -14.30
C VAL A 190 1.47 11.83 -15.30
N SER A 191 1.26 13.05 -14.80
CA SER A 191 1.19 14.23 -15.66
C SER A 191 2.50 14.37 -16.42
N ALA A 192 2.48 14.19 -17.74
CA ALA A 192 3.59 14.57 -18.57
C ALA A 192 3.71 16.10 -18.54
N PRO A 193 4.87 16.69 -18.20
CA PRO A 193 5.25 17.92 -18.87
C PRO A 193 5.50 17.50 -20.32
N PHE A 194 4.47 17.61 -21.17
CA PHE A 194 4.73 17.76 -22.60
C PHE A 194 5.30 19.17 -22.77
N ASP A 195 6.57 19.34 -22.39
CA ASP A 195 7.39 20.43 -22.89
C ASP A 195 7.72 20.06 -24.33
N GLY A 196 6.78 20.38 -25.22
CA GLY A 196 7.03 20.38 -26.64
C GLY A 196 8.15 21.36 -26.94
N ALA A 197 9.31 20.81 -27.29
CA ALA A 197 10.40 21.51 -27.96
C ALA A 197 10.67 20.82 -29.29
#